data_AF-A0A6A6E7G5-F1
#
_entry.id   AF-A0A6A6E7G5-F1
#
_cell.length_a   1.000
_cell.length_b   1.000
_cell.length_c   1.000
_cell.angle_alpha   90.00
_cell.angle_beta   90.00
_cell.angle_gamma   90.00
#
_symmetry.space_group_name_H-M   'P 1'
#
loop_
_entity.id
_entity.type
_entity.pdbx_description
1 polymer ?
#
loop_
_entity_poly.entity_id
_entity_poly.type
_entity_poly.pdbx_seq_one_letter_code
_entity_poly.pdbx_strand_id
1 'polypeptide(L)' 'MRSFGTEISGNCGCNDELSPKARAAIISKHEAGVLRKDLAVEFYVSEKTITNILKRWKSHNIVESLP' A
#
# COMPACT_ATOMS: atom_id res chain seq x y z
N MET A 1 -5.99 -3.88 23.72
CA MET A 1 -6.85 -3.84 22.51
C MET A 1 -6.36 -2.73 21.59
N ARG A 2 -5.94 -3.05 20.36
CA ARG A 2 -5.68 -2.06 19.32
C ARG A 2 -6.89 -2.05 18.39
N SER A 3 -7.79 -1.09 18.59
CA SER A 3 -8.94 -0.88 17.70
C SER A 3 -8.46 -0.07 16.49
N PHE A 4 -8.05 -0.75 15.42
CA PHE A 4 -7.85 -0.12 14.11
C PHE A 4 -9.11 -0.31 13.28
N GLY A 5 -10.15 0.41 13.68
CA GLY A 5 -11.34 0.62 12.87
C GLY A 5 -11.04 1.63 11.77
N THR A 6 -10.41 1.17 10.71
CA THR A 6 -10.49 1.84 9.41
C THR A 6 -11.03 0.80 8.45
N GLU A 7 -12.33 0.90 8.18
CA GLU A 7 -13.02 0.09 7.18
C GLU A 7 -12.35 0.31 5.82
N ILE A 8 -11.50 -0.65 5.42
CA ILE A 8 -11.03 -0.75 4.05
C ILE A 8 -12.20 -1.40 3.30
N SER A 9 -13.08 -0.56 2.76
CA SER A 9 -14.17 -0.97 1.88
C SER A 9 -13.63 -1.97 0.85
N GLY A 10 -14.08 -3.21 0.95
CA GLY A 10 -13.69 -4.31 0.09
C GLY A 10 -14.29 -4.14 -1.28
N ASN A 11 -13.62 -3.38 -2.14
CA ASN A 11 -13.83 -3.43 -3.58
C ASN A 11 -12.48 -3.62 -4.27
N CYS A 12 -11.86 -4.78 -4.05
CA CYS A 12 -10.72 -5.23 -4.84
C CYS A 12 -11.28 -5.87 -6.11
N GLY A 13 -11.56 -5.06 -7.14
CA GLY A 13 -11.80 -5.59 -8.46
C GLY A 13 -10.52 -6.26 -8.95
N CYS A 14 -10.65 -7.47 -9.51
CA CYS A 14 -9.54 -8.13 -10.17
C CYS A 14 -8.97 -7.18 -11.24
N ASN A 15 -7.72 -6.75 -11.05
CA ASN A 15 -6.96 -5.79 -11.89
C ASN A 15 -7.15 -4.29 -11.60
N ASP A 16 -7.87 -3.88 -10.55
CA ASP A 16 -7.90 -2.46 -10.17
C ASP A 16 -6.52 -2.05 -9.64
N GLU A 17 -5.94 -1.06 -10.31
CA GLU A 17 -4.70 -0.45 -9.90
C GLU A 17 -4.84 0.09 -8.47
N LEU A 18 -3.89 -0.24 -7.58
CA LEU A 18 -3.93 0.23 -6.19
C LEU A 18 -4.19 1.74 -6.16
N SER A 19 -5.32 2.14 -5.58
CA SER A 19 -5.72 3.54 -5.46
C SER A 19 -4.58 4.38 -4.88
N PRO A 20 -4.37 5.63 -5.34
CA PRO A 20 -3.34 6.51 -4.79
C PRO A 20 -3.40 6.62 -3.26
N LYS A 21 -4.61 6.60 -2.68
CA LYS A 21 -4.83 6.60 -1.23
C LYS A 21 -4.26 5.35 -0.54
N ALA A 22 -4.42 4.18 -1.16
CA ALA A 22 -3.88 2.93 -0.64
C ALA A 22 -2.35 2.90 -0.73
N ARG A 23 -1.77 3.41 -1.83
CA ARG A 23 -0.31 3.55 -1.97
C ARG A 23 0.28 4.49 -0.91
N ALA A 24 -0.34 5.64 -0.69
CA ALA A 24 0.07 6.57 0.37
C ALA A 24 0.01 5.90 1.75
N ALA A 25 -1.06 5.16 2.06
CA ALA A 25 -1.18 4.44 3.32
C ALA A 25 -0.11 3.35 3.51
N ILE A 26 0.24 2.61 2.45
CA ILE A 26 1.34 1.62 2.46
C ILE A 26 2.67 2.30 2.79
N ILE A 27 2.96 3.44 2.15
CA ILE A 27 4.20 4.20 2.37
C ILE A 27 4.27 4.70 3.82
N SER A 28 3.22 5.38 4.29
CA SER A 28 3.19 5.92 5.66
C SER A 28 3.35 4.84 6.73
N LYS A 29 2.73 3.66 6.54
CA LYS A 29 2.89 2.55 7.48
C LYS A 29 4.27 1.91 7.41
N HIS A 30 4.88 1.81 6.23
CA HIS A 30 6.25 1.34 6.09
C HIS A 30 7.25 2.31 6.75
N GLU A 31 7.04 3.61 6.62
CA GLU A 31 7.85 4.63 7.33
C GLU A 31 7.68 4.56 8.86
N ALA A 32 6.49 4.15 9.33
CA ALA A 32 6.24 3.84 10.75
C ALA A 32 6.90 2.52 11.22
N GLY A 33 7.59 1.79 10.34
CA GLY A 33 8.32 0.57 10.67
C GLY A 33 7.52 -0.72 10.53
N VAL A 34 6.32 -0.68 9.94
CA VAL A 34 5.54 -1.90 9.65
C VAL A 34 6.25 -2.74 8.58
N LEU A 35 6.33 -4.05 8.80
CA LEU A 35 6.99 -4.96 7.86
C LEU A 35 6.17 -5.11 6.58
N ARG A 36 6.87 -5.32 5.45
CA ARG A 36 6.24 -5.51 4.13
C ARG A 36 5.27 -6.68 4.09
N LYS A 37 5.56 -7.73 4.86
CA LYS A 37 4.70 -8.92 5.01
C LYS A 37 3.35 -8.58 5.63
N ASP A 38 3.37 -7.77 6.68
CA ASP A 38 2.14 -7.34 7.36
C ASP A 38 1.32 -6.41 6.45
N LEU A 39 1.99 -5.53 5.71
CA LEU A 39 1.34 -4.67 4.70
C LEU A 39 0.72 -5.48 3.55
N ALA A 40 1.40 -6.52 3.07
CA ALA A 40 0.90 -7.40 2.02
C ALA A 40 -0.42 -8.07 2.45
N VAL A 41 -0.47 -8.58 3.68
CA VAL A 41 -1.68 -9.18 4.26
C VAL A 41 -2.77 -8.13 4.46
N GLU A 42 -2.43 -6.99 5.04
CA GLU A 42 -3.41 -5.94 5.37
C GLU A 42 -4.07 -5.32 4.13
N PHE A 43 -3.30 -5.13 3.06
CA PHE A 43 -3.79 -4.55 1.81
C PHE A 43 -4.21 -5.61 0.78
N TYR A 44 -4.15 -6.90 1.11
CA TYR A 44 -4.45 -8.02 0.22
C TYR A 44 -3.68 -7.96 -1.12
N VAL A 45 -2.40 -7.59 -1.06
CA VAL A 45 -1.52 -7.50 -2.24
C VAL A 45 -0.25 -8.30 -2.05
N SER A 46 0.40 -8.64 -3.15
CA SER A 46 1.68 -9.36 -3.09
C SER A 46 2.79 -8.48 -2.48
N GLU A 47 3.73 -9.10 -1.76
CA GLU A 47 4.94 -8.41 -1.27
C GLU A 47 5.76 -7.76 -2.40
N LYS A 48 5.70 -8.34 -3.61
CA LYS A 48 6.30 -7.78 -4.81
C LYS A 48 5.66 -6.44 -5.18
N THR A 49 4.34 -6.33 -5.07
CA THR A 49 3.61 -5.08 -5.28
C THR A 49 4.04 -4.02 -4.28
N ILE A 50 4.13 -4.36 -2.99
CA ILE A 50 4.63 -3.46 -1.94
C ILE A 50 6.05 -2.99 -2.26
N THR A 51 6.94 -3.90 -2.63
CA THR A 51 8.33 -3.60 -2.98
C THR A 51 8.42 -2.64 -4.17
N ASN A 52 7.60 -2.86 -5.21
CA ASN A 52 7.55 -1.98 -6.38
C ASN A 52 7.07 -0.57 -6.03
N ILE A 53 6.05 -0.45 -5.17
CA ILE A 53 5.54 0.86 -4.69
C ILE A 53 6.63 1.60 -3.93
N LEU A 54 7.29 0.92 -2.99
CA LEU A 54 8.36 1.53 -2.19
C LEU A 54 9.57 1.92 -3.05
N LYS A 55 9.93 1.10 -4.05
CA LYS A 55 10.99 1.41 -5.00
C LYS A 55 10.64 2.65 -5.83
N ARG A 56 9.41 2.71 -6.36
CA ARG A 56 8.93 3.86 -7.14
C ARG A 56 8.89 5.13 -6.29
N TRP A 57 8.41 5.03 -5.05
CA TRP A 57 8.42 6.11 -4.07
C TRP A 57 9.83 6.62 -3.79
N LYS A 58 10.79 5.73 -3.51
CA LYS A 58 12.18 6.11 -3.27
C LYS A 58 12.83 6.79 -4.48
N SER A 59 12.49 6.36 -5.70
CA SER A 59 13.07 6.90 -6.93
C SER A 59 12.48 8.26 -7.33
N HIS A 60 11.19 8.49 -7.08
CA HIS A 60 10.51 9.66 -7.63
C HIS A 60 9.82 10.56 -6.59
N ASN A 61 9.60 10.11 -5.36
CA ASN A 61 8.75 10.76 -4.34
C ASN A 61 7.35 11.15 -4.85
N ILE A 62 6.83 10.46 -5.86
CA ILE A 62 5.47 10.65 -6.39
C ILE A 62 4.66 9.39 -6.16
N VAL A 63 3.42 9.59 -5.71
CA VAL A 63 2.42 8.54 -5.46
C VAL A 63 1.67 8.17 -6.76
N GLU A 64 1.75 9.04 -7.77
CA GLU A 64 1.01 8.93 -9.03
C GLU A 64 1.67 7.92 -9.98
N SER A 65 0.83 7.21 -10.73
CA SER A 65 1.31 6.47 -11.90
C SER A 65 1.52 7.46 -13.04
N LEU A 66 2.79 7.70 -13.41
CA LEU A 66 3.12 8.38 -14.67
C LEU A 66 2.47 7.62 -15.85
N PRO A 67 1.95 8.35 -16.86
CA PRO A 67 1.23 7.79 -18.01
C PRO A 67 2.07 6.85 -18.88
#